data_AF-A0A7V9KIA2-F1
#
_entry.id   AF-A0A7V9KIA2-F1
#
_cell.length_a   1.000
_cell.length_b   1.000
_cell.length_c   1.000
_cell.angle_alpha   90.00
_cell.angle_beta   90.00
_cell.angle_gamma   90.00
#
_symmetry.space_group_name_H-M   'P 1'
#
loop_
_entity.id
_entity.type
_entity.pdbx_description
1 polymer ?
#
loop_
_entity_poly.entity_id
_entity_poly.type
_entity_poly.pdbx_seq_one_letter_code
_entity_poly.pdbx_strand_id
1 'polypeptide(L)'
;MAELEQHTAVPARTIRYYISQGLIAPAHGRGPSATYDRDHLLRLQAIVRLKETNAPLDDIKATLAELSDADIAAMLEIETAPPEDRWRRIELHPDIELHVRERAGKRRDYDFERLIDKLVRLTNLELNDYRGSR
;
A
#
# COMPACT_ATOMS: atom_id res chain seq x y z
N MET A 1 -14.30 2.94 -15.01
CA MET A 1 -15.04 2.26 -13.91
C MET A 1 -14.44 0.90 -13.59
N ALA A 2 -14.17 0.03 -14.57
CA ALA A 2 -13.47 -1.25 -14.34
C ALA A 2 -12.13 -1.10 -13.59
N GLU A 3 -11.36 -0.06 -13.89
CA GLU A 3 -10.12 0.27 -13.18
C GLU A 3 -10.34 0.50 -11.66
N LEU A 4 -11.37 1.25 -11.28
CA LEU A 4 -11.70 1.47 -9.87
C LEU A 4 -12.10 0.17 -9.16
N GLU A 5 -12.87 -0.69 -9.82
CA GLU A 5 -13.23 -2.00 -9.26
C GLU A 5 -11.99 -2.85 -9.02
N GLN A 6 -11.05 -2.88 -9.98
CA GLN A 6 -9.82 -3.65 -9.89
C GLN A 6 -8.91 -3.16 -8.75
N HIS A 7 -8.83 -1.85 -8.51
CA HIS A 7 -7.94 -1.27 -7.50
C HIS A 7 -8.53 -1.16 -6.10
N THR A 8 -9.86 -1.21 -5.95
CA THR A 8 -10.53 -1.02 -4.65
C THR A 8 -11.38 -2.21 -4.21
N ALA A 9 -11.57 -3.21 -5.08
CA ALA A 9 -12.50 -4.32 -4.90
C ALA A 9 -13.95 -3.90 -4.62
N VAL A 10 -14.30 -2.63 -4.85
CA VAL A 10 -15.66 -2.11 -4.71
C VAL A 10 -16.42 -2.32 -6.03
N PRO A 11 -17.57 -3.02 -6.04
CA PRO A 11 -18.34 -3.23 -7.27
C PRO A 11 -18.87 -1.92 -7.86
N ALA A 12 -18.99 -1.83 -9.18
CA ALA A 12 -19.46 -0.64 -9.92
C ALA A 12 -20.84 -0.19 -9.47
N ARG A 13 -21.72 -1.12 -9.09
CA ARG A 13 -23.04 -0.80 -8.50
C ARG A 13 -22.88 0.02 -7.22
N THR A 14 -21.95 -0.36 -6.36
CA THR A 14 -21.65 0.33 -5.10
C THR A 14 -20.97 1.67 -5.35
N ILE A 15 -20.05 1.75 -6.32
CA ILE A 15 -19.42 3.02 -6.73
C ILE A 15 -20.48 4.01 -7.22
N ARG A 16 -21.40 3.57 -8.09
CA ARG A 16 -22.52 4.40 -8.58
C ARG A 16 -23.43 4.86 -7.44
N TYR A 17 -23.68 3.98 -6.48
CA TYR A 17 -24.43 4.33 -5.28
C TYR A 17 -23.71 5.43 -4.48
N TYR A 18 -22.41 5.31 -4.22
CA TYR A 18 -21.63 6.34 -3.54
C TYR A 18 -21.59 7.68 -4.28
N ILE A 19 -21.51 7.67 -5.62
CA ILE A 19 -21.64 8.87 -6.44
C ILE A 19 -23.04 9.50 -6.26
N SER A 20 -24.11 8.70 -6.32
CA SER A 20 -25.49 9.19 -6.14
C SER A 20 -25.76 9.78 -4.75
N GLN A 21 -25.09 9.24 -3.72
CA GLN A 21 -25.16 9.74 -2.35
C GLN A 21 -24.23 10.95 -2.11
N GLY A 22 -23.41 11.33 -3.10
CA GLY A 22 -22.47 12.45 -3.01
C GLY A 22 -21.24 12.18 -2.14
N LEU A 23 -20.87 10.91 -1.94
CA LEU A 23 -19.62 10.56 -1.25
C LEU A 23 -18.39 10.67 -2.15
N ILE A 24 -18.60 10.56 -3.47
CA ILE A 24 -17.56 10.62 -4.48
C ILE A 24 -18.04 11.57 -5.57
N ALA A 25 -17.13 12.39 -6.09
CA ALA A 25 -17.39 13.24 -7.24
C ALA A 25 -17.90 12.41 -8.43
N PRO A 26 -18.77 12.98 -9.28
CA PRO A 26 -19.10 12.35 -10.54
C PRO A 26 -17.84 12.26 -11.43
N ALA A 27 -17.81 11.24 -12.27
CA ALA A 27 -16.73 11.05 -13.24
C ALA A 27 -16.54 12.30 -14.13
N HIS A 28 -15.31 12.51 -14.59
CA HIS A 28 -15.01 13.57 -15.54
C HIS A 28 -15.56 13.21 -16.92
N GLY A 29 -16.23 14.17 -17.57
CA GLY A 29 -16.83 13.96 -18.90
C GLY A 29 -18.23 13.35 -18.87
N ARG A 30 -18.75 12.94 -20.03
CA ARG A 30 -20.09 12.34 -20.18
C ARG A 30 -20.06 11.11 -21.07
N GLY A 31 -20.90 10.13 -20.75
CA GLY A 31 -21.08 8.93 -21.57
C GLY A 31 -19.91 7.95 -21.49
N PRO A 32 -19.63 7.18 -22.55
CA PRO A 32 -18.61 6.12 -22.54
C PRO A 32 -17.17 6.60 -22.27
N SER A 33 -16.90 7.91 -22.43
CA SER A 33 -15.59 8.52 -22.16
C SER A 33 -15.41 9.03 -20.73
N ALA A 34 -16.33 8.69 -19.82
CA ALA A 34 -16.24 9.10 -18.43
C ALA A 34 -14.98 8.53 -17.76
N THR A 35 -14.08 9.40 -17.30
CA THR A 35 -12.83 9.01 -16.64
C THR A 35 -12.90 9.21 -15.13
N TYR A 36 -12.15 8.37 -14.42
CA TYR A 36 -11.98 8.43 -12.98
C TYR A 36 -10.49 8.61 -12.73
N ASP A 37 -10.14 9.56 -11.89
CA ASP A 37 -8.76 9.88 -11.56
C ASP A 37 -8.36 9.30 -10.18
N ARG A 38 -7.17 9.70 -9.73
CA ARG A 38 -6.58 9.29 -8.45
C ARG A 38 -7.46 9.68 -7.25
N ASP A 39 -8.14 10.81 -7.31
CA ASP A 39 -8.91 11.34 -6.17
C ASP A 39 -10.15 10.48 -5.93
N HIS A 40 -10.76 9.97 -7.01
CA HIS A 40 -11.85 8.99 -6.92
C HIS A 40 -11.40 7.69 -6.24
N LEU A 41 -10.18 7.24 -6.54
CA LEU A 41 -9.61 6.01 -6.00
C LEU A 41 -9.26 6.17 -4.50
N LEU A 42 -8.65 7.30 -4.12
CA LEU A 42 -8.35 7.64 -2.73
C LEU A 42 -9.63 7.71 -1.88
N ARG A 43 -10.66 8.41 -2.36
CA ARG A 43 -11.96 8.47 -1.67
C ARG A 43 -12.60 7.09 -1.51
N LEU A 44 -12.56 6.24 -2.54
CA LEU A 44 -13.10 4.88 -2.43
C LEU A 44 -12.40 4.04 -1.37
N GLN A 45 -11.07 4.09 -1.32
CA GLN A 45 -10.29 3.36 -0.33
C GLN A 45 -10.56 3.88 1.09
N ALA A 46 -10.71 5.20 1.25
CA ALA A 46 -11.09 5.82 2.52
C ALA A 46 -12.46 5.34 3.02
N ILE A 47 -13.45 5.28 2.12
CA ILE A 47 -14.80 4.77 2.45
C ILE A 47 -14.73 3.30 2.89
N VAL A 48 -13.93 2.46 2.21
CA VAL A 48 -13.77 1.05 2.60
C VAL A 48 -13.16 0.95 4.00
N ARG A 49 -12.08 1.70 4.28
CA ARG A 49 -11.40 1.70 5.58
C ARG A 49 -12.31 2.16 6.72
N LEU A 50 -13.02 3.27 6.53
CA LEU A 50 -13.95 3.80 7.54
C LEU A 50 -15.17 2.89 7.76
N LYS A 51 -15.55 2.08 6.76
CA LYS A 51 -16.59 1.06 6.95
C LYS A 51 -16.13 -0.11 7.82
N GLU A 52 -14.83 -0.42 7.87
CA GLU A 52 -14.32 -1.48 8.76
C GLU A 52 -14.52 -1.15 10.24
N THR A 53 -14.63 0.14 10.59
CA THR A 53 -14.92 0.59 11.95
C THR A 53 -16.41 0.67 12.26
N ASN A 54 -17.28 0.08 11.42
CA ASN A 54 -18.75 0.11 11.53
C ASN A 54 -19.36 1.53 11.53
N ALA A 55 -18.70 2.51 10.94
CA ALA A 55 -19.25 3.86 10.83
C ALA A 55 -20.47 3.90 9.88
N PRO A 56 -21.57 4.57 10.25
CA PRO A 56 -22.67 4.88 9.34
C PRO A 56 -22.21 5.65 8.11
N LEU A 57 -22.87 5.43 6.97
CA LEU A 57 -22.46 6.04 5.70
C LEU A 57 -22.53 7.58 5.74
N ASP A 58 -23.47 8.15 6.49
CA ASP A 58 -23.62 9.60 6.65
C ASP A 58 -22.47 10.21 7.46
N ASP A 59 -22.00 9.52 8.49
CA ASP A 59 -20.84 9.95 9.28
C ASP A 59 -19.55 9.89 8.45
N ILE A 60 -19.40 8.84 7.63
CA ILE A 60 -18.30 8.72 6.66
C ILE A 60 -18.33 9.89 5.69
N LYS A 61 -19.51 10.26 5.18
CA LYS A 61 -19.67 11.38 4.26
C LYS A 61 -19.29 12.71 4.91
N ALA A 62 -19.74 12.95 6.14
CA ALA A 62 -19.41 14.16 6.89
C ALA A 62 -17.89 14.26 7.13
N THR A 63 -17.27 13.17 7.57
CA THR A 63 -15.82 13.08 7.80
C THR A 63 -15.04 13.39 6.51
N LEU A 64 -15.40 12.74 5.39
CA LEU A 64 -14.70 12.95 4.12
C LEU A 64 -14.94 14.33 3.49
N ALA A 65 -15.98 15.05 3.91
CA ALA A 65 -16.23 16.41 3.44
C ALA A 65 -15.29 17.43 4.10
N GLU A 66 -14.74 17.14 5.27
CA GLU A 66 -13.81 18.00 6.00
C GLU A 66 -12.34 17.76 5.61
N LEU A 67 -12.04 16.63 4.96
CA LEU A 67 -10.69 16.25 4.56
C LEU A 67 -10.38 16.69 3.12
N SER A 68 -9.19 17.26 2.92
CA SER A 68 -8.64 17.43 1.58
C SER A 68 -8.16 16.09 1.01
N ASP A 69 -7.94 16.02 -0.31
CA ASP A 69 -7.41 14.80 -0.93
C ASP A 69 -6.02 14.44 -0.38
N ALA A 70 -5.24 15.44 0.05
CA ALA A 70 -3.95 15.23 0.73
C ALA A 70 -4.12 14.59 2.12
N ASP A 71 -5.12 15.03 2.89
CA ASP A 71 -5.42 14.47 4.22
C ASP A 71 -5.93 13.03 4.10
N ILE A 72 -6.79 12.76 3.10
CA ILE A 72 -7.28 11.40 2.81
C ILE A 72 -6.11 10.48 2.47
N ALA A 73 -5.18 10.95 1.66
CA ALA A 73 -4.02 10.15 1.26
C ALA A 73 -3.08 9.89 2.45
N ALA A 74 -2.89 10.86 3.33
CA ALA A 74 -2.14 10.69 4.58
C ALA A 74 -2.84 9.69 5.53
N MET A 75 -4.17 9.79 5.68
CA MET A 75 -4.98 8.90 6.54
C MET A 75 -4.91 7.44 6.11
N LEU A 76 -4.87 7.17 4.81
CA LEU A 76 -4.82 5.80 4.29
C LEU A 76 -3.46 5.12 4.48
N GLU A 77 -2.47 5.82 5.06
CA GLU A 77 -1.06 5.40 5.07
C GLU A 77 -0.59 4.98 3.67
N ILE A 78 -1.26 5.49 2.64
CA ILE A 78 -0.79 5.42 1.27
C ILE A 78 0.31 6.45 1.27
N GLU A 79 1.54 5.95 1.35
CA GLU A 79 2.73 6.69 0.98
C GLU A 79 2.45 7.35 -0.40
N THR A 80 2.07 8.62 -0.36
CA THR A 80 1.93 9.47 -1.56
C THR A 80 3.28 9.92 -2.06
N ALA A 81 4.31 9.84 -1.20
CA ALA A 81 5.68 9.70 -1.64
C ALA A 81 5.85 8.27 -2.21
N PRO A 82 6.48 8.08 -3.38
CA PRO A 82 6.93 6.74 -3.76
C PRO A 82 7.72 6.21 -2.56
N PRO A 83 7.37 5.04 -2.05
CA PRO A 83 8.00 4.62 -0.84
C PRO A 83 9.46 4.34 -1.23
N GLU A 84 10.36 5.16 -0.70
CA GLU A 84 11.74 5.18 -1.17
C GLU A 84 12.29 3.76 -1.03
N ASP A 85 13.10 3.31 -1.99
CA ASP A 85 13.83 2.06 -1.83
C ASP A 85 14.64 2.18 -0.53
N ARG A 86 14.18 1.50 0.54
CA ARG A 86 14.88 1.53 1.81
C ARG A 86 15.98 0.49 1.76
N TRP A 87 17.22 0.92 1.94
CA TRP A 87 18.34 0.00 2.05
C TRP A 87 18.46 -0.47 3.49
N ARG A 88 18.08 -1.72 3.73
CA ARG A 88 18.34 -2.39 5.00
C ARG A 88 19.76 -2.93 5.01
N ARG A 89 20.51 -2.60 6.05
CA ARG A 89 21.86 -3.15 6.29
C ARG A 89 21.74 -4.32 7.26
N ILE A 90 22.29 -5.46 6.88
CA ILE A 90 22.33 -6.66 7.71
C ILE A 90 23.80 -7.04 7.88
N GLU A 91 24.31 -6.95 9.10
CA GLU A 91 25.64 -7.45 9.42
C GLU A 91 25.60 -8.98 9.42
N LEU A 92 26.36 -9.60 8.50
CA LEU A 92 26.47 -11.06 8.41
C LEU A 92 27.65 -11.59 9.24
N HIS A 93 28.67 -10.75 9.44
CA HIS A 93 29.89 -11.01 10.20
C HIS A 93 30.53 -9.64 10.53
N PRO A 94 31.40 -9.50 11.55
CA PRO A 94 32.08 -8.25 11.87
C PRO A 94 32.80 -7.54 10.70
N ASP A 95 33.11 -8.28 9.63
CA ASP A 95 33.80 -7.79 8.44
C ASP A 95 32.93 -7.85 7.16
N ILE A 96 31.67 -8.32 7.24
CA ILE A 96 30.81 -8.53 6.06
C ILE A 96 29.40 -8.00 6.33
N GLU A 97 28.95 -7.10 5.46
CA GLU A 97 27.59 -6.55 5.45
C GLU A 97 26.82 -6.94 4.18
N LEU A 98 25.50 -7.10 4.33
CA LEU A 98 24.55 -7.26 3.23
C LEU A 98 23.59 -6.07 3.18
N HIS A 99 23.60 -5.37 2.04
CA HIS A 99 22.64 -4.31 1.75
C HIS A 99 21.46 -4.88 0.96
N VAL A 100 20.31 -4.97 1.61
CA VAL A 100 19.07 -5.45 1.04
C VAL A 100 18.21 -4.27 0.65
N ARG A 101 17.81 -4.20 -0.62
CA ARG A 101 16.89 -3.17 -1.11
C ARG A 101 15.45 -3.58 -0.82
N GLU A 102 14.83 -2.92 0.14
CA GLU A 102 13.40 -3.05 0.44
C GLU A 102 12.63 -2.16 -0.53
N ARG A 103 12.15 -2.78 -1.60
CA ARG A 103 11.29 -2.11 -2.58
C ARG A 103 9.93 -1.90 -1.97
N ALA A 104 9.58 -0.66 -1.73
CA ALA A 104 8.38 -0.41 -0.99
C ALA A 104 7.11 -0.46 -1.88
N GLY A 105 5.96 -0.66 -1.24
CA GLY A 105 4.68 -0.93 -1.92
C GLY A 105 4.47 -2.37 -2.42
N LYS A 106 5.44 -3.29 -2.24
CA LYS A 106 5.20 -4.73 -2.45
C LYS A 106 4.69 -5.38 -1.15
N ARG A 107 3.62 -6.19 -1.28
CA ARG A 107 3.16 -7.13 -0.23
C ARG A 107 4.39 -7.93 0.25
N ARG A 108 4.59 -8.07 1.57
CA ARG A 108 5.74 -8.78 2.18
C ARG A 108 6.10 -10.03 1.36
N ASP A 109 7.29 -10.03 0.76
CA ASP A 109 7.79 -11.15 -0.04
C ASP A 109 8.41 -12.19 0.90
N TYR A 110 7.57 -13.12 1.35
CA TYR A 110 7.96 -14.16 2.31
C TYR A 110 9.05 -15.10 1.77
N ASP A 111 9.12 -15.29 0.45
CA ASP A 111 10.16 -16.11 -0.19
C ASP A 111 11.50 -15.39 -0.15
N PHE A 112 11.50 -14.07 -0.36
CA PHE A 112 12.68 -13.24 -0.23
C PHE A 112 13.20 -13.17 1.22
N GLU A 113 12.33 -12.97 2.20
CA GLU A 113 12.71 -13.01 3.62
C GLU A 113 13.33 -14.37 4.00
N ARG A 114 12.73 -15.47 3.55
CA ARG A 114 13.26 -16.81 3.77
C ARG A 114 14.64 -17.02 3.13
N LEU A 115 14.90 -16.41 1.97
CA LEU A 115 16.22 -16.44 1.32
C LEU A 115 17.27 -15.66 2.13
N ILE A 116 16.93 -14.46 2.62
CA ILE A 116 17.82 -13.67 3.48
C ILE A 116 18.18 -14.45 4.74
N ASP A 117 17.19 -15.03 5.42
CA ASP A 117 17.44 -15.86 6.60
C ASP A 117 18.35 -17.06 6.30
N LYS A 118 18.21 -17.66 5.12
CA LYS A 118 19.08 -18.75 4.68
C LYS A 118 20.52 -18.27 4.45
N LEU A 119 20.70 -17.11 3.81
CA LEU A 119 22.02 -16.52 3.57
C LEU A 119 22.72 -16.18 4.88
N VAL A 120 22.03 -15.52 5.81
CA VAL A 120 22.56 -15.20 7.16
C VAL A 120 23.02 -16.49 7.87
N ARG A 121 22.20 -17.55 7.82
CA ARG A 121 22.56 -18.84 8.44
C ARG A 121 23.78 -19.49 7.79
N LEU A 122 23.86 -19.53 6.46
CA LEU A 122 24.99 -20.12 5.74
C LEU A 122 26.30 -19.37 6.03
N THR A 123 26.26 -18.04 6.00
CA THR A 123 27.45 -17.21 6.28
C THR A 123 27.97 -17.43 7.70
N ASN A 124 27.08 -17.54 8.69
CA ASN A 124 27.47 -17.86 10.06
C ASN A 124 28.05 -19.29 10.24
N LEU A 125 27.63 -20.26 9.43
CA LEU A 125 28.18 -21.63 9.49
C LEU A 125 29.58 -21.68 8.86
N GLU A 126 29.75 -21.17 7.64
CA GLU A 126 31.00 -21.29 6.88
C GLU A 126 32.15 -20.42 7.44
N LEU A 127 31.85 -19.24 8.00
CA LEU A 127 32.89 -18.36 8.55
C LEU A 127 33.45 -18.86 9.89
N ASN A 128 32.65 -19.59 10.67
CA ASN A 128 33.13 -20.24 11.89
C ASN A 128 34.11 -21.37 11.56
N ASP A 129 33.85 -22.12 10.48
CA ASP A 129 34.76 -23.16 9.99
C ASP A 129 36.06 -22.57 9.42
N TYR A 130 36.01 -21.39 8.79
CA TYR A 130 37.20 -20.71 8.27
C TYR A 130 38.13 -20.14 9.36
N ARG A 131 37.58 -19.75 10.53
CA ARG A 131 38.37 -19.31 11.68
C ARG A 131 39.03 -20.46 12.45
N GLY A 132 38.55 -21.70 12.28
CA GLY A 132 39.06 -22.90 12.98
C GLY A 132 40.20 -23.65 12.28
N SER A 133 40.62 -23.23 11.08
CA SER A 133 41.64 -23.93 10.26
C SER A 133 42.98 -23.18 10.15
N ARG A 134 43.32 -22.38 11.17
CA ARG A 134 44.65 -21.77 11.35
C ARG A 134 45.30 -22.23 12.64
#